data_AF-A0A285CLC0-F1
#
_entry.id   AF-A0A285CLC0-F1
#
_cell.length_a   1.000
_cell.length_b   1.000
_cell.length_c   1.000
_cell.angle_alpha   90.00
_cell.angle_beta   90.00
_cell.angle_gamma   90.00
#
_symmetry.space_group_name_H-M   'P 1'
#
loop_
_entity.id
_entity.type
_entity.pdbx_description
1 polymer ?
#
loop_
_entity_poly.entity_id
_entity_poly.type
_entity_poly.pdbx_seq_one_letter_code
_entity_poly.pdbx_strand_id
1 'polypeptide(L)' 'MVYSFRVGPYARSVYLYGTESFQTVPTEYHQPVKEYAANNFSQYQIDEALRKGYITQQEYDETILLMPTV' A
#
# COMPACT_ATOMS: atom_id res chain seq x y z
N MET A 1 6.61 13.37 11.42
CA MET A 1 5.24 13.36 11.99
C MET A 1 4.31 12.86 10.90
N VAL A 2 3.51 11.82 11.15
CA VAL A 2 2.61 11.27 10.14
C VAL A 2 1.31 12.08 10.11
N TYR A 3 1.03 12.69 8.97
CA TYR A 3 -0.26 13.33 8.72
C TYR A 3 -1.27 12.32 8.17
N SER A 4 -2.27 11.93 8.97
CA SER A 4 -3.25 10.90 8.61
C SER A 4 -3.98 11.17 7.30
N PHE A 5 -4.21 12.44 6.95
CA PHE A 5 -4.88 12.82 5.69
C PHE A 5 -4.06 12.48 4.43
N ARG A 6 -2.75 12.22 4.55
CA ARG A 6 -1.90 11.82 3.42
C ARG A 6 -1.82 10.31 3.22
N VAL A 7 -2.15 9.51 4.23
CA VAL A 7 -2.05 8.04 4.17
C VAL A 7 -2.91 7.46 3.06
N GLY A 8 -4.19 7.85 3.00
CA GLY A 8 -5.11 7.39 1.96
C GLY A 8 -4.69 7.79 0.54
N PRO A 9 -4.32 9.05 0.27
CA PRO A 9 -3.74 9.46 -1.01
C PRO A 9 -2.51 8.63 -1.40
N TYR A 10 -1.53 8.48 -0.50
CA TYR A 10 -0.33 7.66 -0.78
C TYR A 10 -0.70 6.22 -1.10
N ALA A 11 -1.62 5.60 -0.35
CA ALA A 11 -2.07 4.24 -0.64
C ALA A 11 -2.67 4.10 -2.04
N ARG A 12 -3.49 5.06 -2.49
CA ARG A 12 -4.04 5.03 -3.84
C ARG A 12 -2.97 5.26 -4.90
N SER A 13 -2.06 6.22 -4.70
CA SER A 13 -0.94 6.48 -5.59
C SER A 13 -0.06 5.24 -5.79
N VAL A 14 0.24 4.53 -4.70
CA VAL A 14 1.11 3.35 -4.71
C VAL A 14 0.39 2.13 -5.29
N TYR A 15 -0.75 1.72 -4.72
CA TYR A 15 -1.36 0.44 -5.09
C TYR A 15 -2.26 0.52 -6.32
N LEU A 16 -3.00 1.62 -6.52
CA LEU A 16 -4.03 1.69 -7.56
C LEU A 16 -3.52 2.35 -8.84
N TYR A 17 -2.72 3.40 -8.71
CA TYR A 17 -2.30 4.22 -9.85
C TYR A 17 -0.84 4.00 -10.26
N GLY A 18 0.03 3.55 -9.36
CA GLY A 18 1.45 3.36 -9.64
C GLY A 18 2.20 4.68 -9.91
N THR A 19 1.67 5.81 -9.43
CA THR A 19 2.27 7.14 -9.63
C THR A 19 3.32 7.47 -8.57
N GLU A 20 3.33 6.74 -7.46
CA GLU A 20 4.35 6.79 -6.41
C GLU A 20 4.75 5.37 -6.02
N SER A 21 5.90 5.21 -5.37
CA SER A 21 6.37 3.94 -4.79
C SER A 21 6.82 4.15 -3.36
N PHE A 22 7.02 3.08 -2.59
CA PHE A 22 7.58 3.19 -1.25
C PHE A 22 9.03 3.72 -1.24
N GLN A 23 9.75 3.72 -2.38
CA GLN A 23 11.05 4.40 -2.47
C GLN A 23 10.92 5.93 -2.49
N THR A 24 9.78 6.45 -2.95
CA THR A 24 9.53 7.90 -3.06
C THR A 24 8.66 8.45 -1.92
N VAL A 25 7.79 7.62 -1.36
CA VAL A 25 6.99 7.98 -0.17
C VAL A 25 7.90 7.99 1.07
N PRO A 26 7.81 9.00 1.96
CA PRO A 26 8.63 9.04 3.17
C PRO A 26 8.43 7.81 4.05
N THR A 27 9.52 7.30 4.64
CA THR A 27 9.54 6.01 5.37
C THR A 27 8.51 5.93 6.49
N GLU A 28 8.22 7.05 7.17
CA GLU A 28 7.22 7.08 8.25
C GLU A 28 5.79 6.79 7.78
N TYR A 29 5.51 6.89 6.47
CA TYR A 29 4.22 6.57 5.89
C TYR A 29 4.12 5.12 5.41
N HIS A 30 5.22 4.38 5.32
CA HIS A 30 5.21 3.04 4.72
C HIS A 30 4.24 2.11 5.43
N GLN A 31 4.38 2.00 6.76
CA GLN A 31 3.52 1.15 7.58
C GLN A 31 2.05 1.62 7.55
N PRO A 32 1.71 2.90 7.83
CA PRO A 32 0.33 3.39 7.71
C PRO A 32 -0.31 3.18 6.34
N VAL A 33 0.47 3.31 5.26
CA VAL A 33 0.00 3.11 3.89
C VAL A 33 -0.35 1.64 3.63
N LYS A 34 0.50 0.71 4.09
CA LYS A 34 0.23 -0.74 4.01
C LYS A 34 -1.00 -1.11 4.82
N GLU A 35 -1.12 -0.62 6.05
CA GLU A 35 -2.29 -0.82 6.90
C GLU A 35 -3.57 -0.28 6.25
N TYR A 36 -3.51 0.92 5.67
CA TYR A 36 -4.65 1.49 4.95
C TYR A 36 -5.03 0.61 3.75
N ALA A 37 -4.07 0.20 2.93
CA ALA A 37 -4.32 -0.68 1.78
C ALA A 37 -4.96 -2.00 2.23
N ALA A 38 -4.41 -2.66 3.26
CA ALA A 38 -4.91 -3.92 3.78
C ALA A 38 -6.36 -3.85 4.30
N ASN A 39 -6.77 -2.70 4.85
CA ASN A 39 -8.12 -2.51 5.39
C ASN A 39 -9.14 -1.96 4.38
N ASN A 40 -8.69 -1.31 3.29
CA ASN A 40 -9.58 -0.57 2.39
C ASN A 40 -9.57 -1.08 0.94
N PHE A 41 -8.55 -1.82 0.53
CA PHE A 41 -8.45 -2.38 -0.81
C PHE A 41 -8.75 -3.88 -0.78
N SER A 42 -9.30 -4.39 -1.89
CA SER A 42 -9.48 -5.83 -2.04
C SER A 42 -8.13 -6.50 -2.29
N GLN A 43 -8.02 -7.79 -1.93
CA GLN A 43 -6.85 -8.59 -2.24
C GLN A 43 -6.51 -8.51 -3.74
N TYR A 44 -7.53 -8.57 -4.61
CA TYR A 44 -7.35 -8.41 -6.06
C TYR A 44 -6.66 -7.09 -6.46
N GLN A 45 -6.96 -5.97 -5.80
CA GLN A 45 -6.29 -4.70 -6.09
C GLN A 45 -4.81 -4.74 -5.68
N ILE A 46 -4.50 -5.43 -4.59
CA ILE A 46 -3.12 -5.60 -4.10
C ILE A 46 -2.35 -6.59 -5.01
N ASP A 47 -3.00 -7.66 -5.48
CA ASP A 47 -2.47 -8.60 -6.47
C ASP A 47 -2.14 -7.88 -7.80
N GLU A 48 -3.06 -7.04 -8.28
CA GLU A 48 -2.86 -6.25 -9.50
C GLU A 48 -1.72 -5.25 -9.34
N ALA A 49 -1.54 -4.65 -8.16
CA ALA A 49 -0.42 -3.76 -7.89
C ALA A 49 0.92 -4.50 -8.03
N LEU A 50 1.01 -5.72 -7.50
CA LEU A 50 2.18 -6.59 -7.65
C LEU A 50 2.39 -6.99 -9.12
N ARG A 51 1.33 -7.45 -9.80
CA ARG A 51 1.39 -7.88 -11.22
C ARG A 51 1.83 -6.74 -12.15
N LYS A 52 1.43 -5.50 -11.86
CA LYS A 52 1.83 -4.30 -12.61
C LYS A 52 3.21 -3.76 -12.19
N GLY A 53 3.81 -4.31 -11.14
CA GLY A 53 5.11 -3.87 -10.62
C GLY A 53 5.07 -2.54 -9.87
N TYR A 54 3.91 -2.14 -9.35
CA TYR A 54 3.77 -0.91 -8.55
C TYR A 54 4.34 -1.09 -7.14
N ILE A 55 4.31 -2.33 -6.65
CA ILE A 55 4.91 -2.77 -5.40
C ILE A 55 5.76 -4.01 -5.65
N THR A 56 6.73 -4.25 -4.78
CA THR A 56 7.57 -5.45 -4.76
C THR A 56 6.86 -6.63 -4.08
N GLN A 57 7.39 -7.84 -4.26
CA GLN A 57 6.89 -9.03 -3.57
C GLN A 57 6.90 -8.87 -2.04
N GLN A 58 7.98 -8.29 -1.49
CA GLN A 58 8.08 -8.05 -0.04
C GLN A 58 6.98 -7.11 0.46
N GLU A 59 6.74 -5.98 -0.24
CA GLU A 59 5.70 -5.03 0.14
C GLU A 59 4.29 -5.64 0.00
N TYR A 60 4.08 -6.47 -1.00
CA TYR A 60 2.86 -7.27 -1.14
C TYR A 60 2.68 -8.20 0.07
N ASP A 61 3.68 -9.02 0.41
CA ASP A 61 3.61 -9.99 1.52
C ASP A 61 3.33 -9.28 2.85
N GLU A 62 4.00 -8.16 3.09
CA GLU A 62 3.78 -7.30 4.26
C GLU A 62 2.35 -6.71 4.29
N THR A 63 1.78 -6.36 3.14
CA THR A 63 0.40 -5.84 3.06
C THR A 63 -0.62 -6.93 3.31
N ILE A 64 -0.46 -8.11 2.71
CA ILE A 64 -1.37 -9.24 2.87
C ILE A 64 -1.41 -9.73 4.33
N LEU A 65 -0.26 -9.74 5.02
CA LEU A 65 -0.18 -10.12 6.43
C LEU A 65 -1.03 -9.21 7.34
N LEU A 66 -1.28 -7.97 6.93
CA LEU A 66 -2.07 -6.98 7.67
C LEU A 66 -3.57 -7.05 7.35
N MET A 67 -3.97 -7.83 6.33
CA MET A 67 -5.39 -7.95 5.97
C MET A 67 -6.15 -8.69 7.07
N PRO A 68 -7.37 -8.25 7.41
CA PRO A 68 -8.19 -8.94 8.40
C PRO A 68 -8.52 -10.35 7.88
N THR A 69 -8.15 -11.36 8.67
CA THR A 69 -8.60 -12.74 8.44
C THR A 69 -10.09 -12.81 8.79
N VAL A 70 -10.92 -13.09 7.80
CA VAL A 70 -12.34 -13.45 7.98
C VAL A 70 -12.49 -14.69 8.86
#